data_AF-A0A0C9ZJ25-F1
#
_entry.id   AF-A0A0C9ZJ25-F1
#
_cell.length_a   1.000
_cell.length_b   1.000
_cell.length_c   1.000
_cell.angle_alpha   90.00
_cell.angle_beta   90.00
_cell.angle_gamma   90.00
#
_symmetry.space_group_name_H-M   'P 1'
#
loop_
_entity.id
_entity.type
_entity.pdbx_description
1 polymer ?
#
loop_
_entity_poly.entity_id
_entity_poly.type
_entity_poly.pdbx_seq_one_letter_code
_entity_poly.pdbx_strand_id
1 'polypeptide(L)'
;MPSNKFVKLVATLPKCQSSLYIQLHTRHTPLNHYLHHIGKNKLPHCPFCPDTDETVHHYLLDCPQYSHEHHILRNTLCRKASSISYLLTSEEVTQPLMRFISSSGRFKSTFSEISTNTT
;
A
#
# COMPACT_ATOMS: atom_id res chain seq x y z
N MET A 1 16.44 6.74 -8.80
CA MET A 1 15.37 6.70 -9.81
C MET A 1 14.79 5.29 -9.86
N PRO A 2 13.48 5.11 -10.13
CA PRO A 2 12.91 3.78 -10.35
C PRO A 2 13.65 3.07 -11.48
N SER A 3 13.84 1.75 -11.36
CA SER A 3 14.57 0.97 -12.36
C SER A 3 13.77 0.85 -13.66
N ASN A 4 14.44 0.62 -14.80
CA ASN A 4 13.74 0.36 -16.07
C ASN A 4 12.79 -0.84 -15.99
N LYS A 5 13.05 -1.80 -15.10
CA LYS A 5 12.17 -2.94 -14.85
C LYS A 5 10.93 -2.55 -14.06
N PHE A 6 11.08 -1.70 -13.04
CA PHE A 6 9.96 -1.09 -12.31
C PHE A 6 9.02 -0.36 -13.26
N VAL A 7 9.55 0.43 -14.21
CA VAL A 7 8.73 1.16 -15.19
C VAL A 7 7.92 0.20 -16.07
N LYS A 8 8.52 -0.90 -16.54
CA LYS A 8 7.82 -1.92 -17.33
C LYS A 8 6.70 -2.61 -16.55
N LEU A 9 6.94 -2.93 -15.28
CA LEU A 9 5.96 -3.58 -14.42
C LEU A 9 4.79 -2.66 -14.07
N VAL A 10 5.08 -1.39 -13.77
CA VAL A 10 4.06 -0.39 -13.51
C VAL A 10 3.22 -0.09 -14.76
N ALA A 11 3.79 -0.23 -15.96
CA ALA A 11 3.08 -0.06 -17.22
C ALA A 11 2.07 -1.18 -17.55
N THR A 12 2.19 -2.35 -16.92
CA THR A 12 1.22 -3.46 -17.11
C THR A 12 0.06 -3.44 -16.12
N LEU A 13 0.16 -2.60 -15.07
CA LEU A 13 -0.90 -2.43 -14.08
C LEU A 13 -1.93 -1.39 -14.56
N PRO A 14 -3.21 -1.51 -14.15
CA PRO A 14 -4.18 -0.43 -14.31
C PRO A 14 -3.63 0.87 -13.69
N LYS A 15 -3.85 2.01 -14.36
CA LYS A 15 -3.31 3.34 -13.96
C LYS A 15 -3.46 3.63 -12.45
N CYS A 16 -4.59 3.27 -11.88
CA CYS A 16 -4.89 3.41 -10.46
C CYS A 16 -3.92 2.64 -9.55
N GLN A 17 -3.64 1.39 -9.91
CA GLN A 17 -2.72 0.52 -9.18
C GLN A 17 -1.28 1.00 -9.32
N SER A 18 -0.88 1.42 -10.52
CA SER A 18 0.41 2.03 -10.80
C SER A 18 0.67 3.26 -9.94
N SER A 19 -0.32 4.16 -9.84
CA SER A 19 -0.22 5.38 -9.04
C SER A 19 -0.09 5.07 -7.55
N LEU A 20 -0.91 4.15 -7.03
CA LEU A 20 -0.84 3.74 -5.62
C LEU A 20 0.51 3.12 -5.28
N TYR A 21 1.03 2.26 -6.17
CA TYR A 21 2.31 1.61 -5.99
C TYR A 21 3.45 2.63 -5.91
N ILE A 22 3.46 3.62 -6.81
CA ILE A 22 4.43 4.74 -6.76
C ILE A 22 4.28 5.54 -5.46
N GLN A 23 3.04 5.82 -5.04
CA GLN A 23 2.77 6.55 -3.80
C GLN A 23 3.28 5.79 -2.57
N LEU A 24 3.14 4.47 -2.51
CA LEU A 24 3.68 3.63 -1.43
C LEU A 24 5.20 3.71 -1.36
N HIS A 25 5.87 3.60 -2.50
CA HIS A 25 7.33 3.72 -2.61
C HIS A 25 7.83 5.09 -2.17
N THR A 26 7.09 6.14 -2.52
CA THR A 26 7.44 7.54 -2.19
C THR A 26 6.89 8.00 -0.84
N ARG A 27 6.18 7.12 -0.10
CA ARG A 27 5.50 7.44 1.16
C ARG A 27 4.46 8.57 1.06
N HIS A 28 3.93 8.79 -0.14
CA HIS A 28 2.88 9.76 -0.44
C HIS A 28 1.50 9.09 -0.61
N THR A 29 1.35 7.89 -0.07
CA THR A 29 0.07 7.15 -0.06
C THR A 29 -0.94 7.88 0.81
N PRO A 30 -2.25 7.88 0.45
CA PRO A 30 -3.30 8.50 1.26
C PRO A 30 -3.64 7.69 2.52
N LEU A 31 -2.62 7.37 3.32
CA LEU A 31 -2.73 6.93 4.71
C LEU A 31 -2.76 8.16 5.63
N ASN A 32 -3.35 8.02 6.81
CA ASN A 32 -3.66 9.15 7.68
C ASN A 32 -2.42 9.94 8.11
N HIS A 33 -1.26 9.28 8.28
CA HIS A 33 -0.01 9.98 8.58
C HIS A 33 0.36 10.99 7.48
N TYR A 34 0.31 10.58 6.21
CA TYR A 34 0.59 11.49 5.08
C TYR A 34 -0.51 12.53 4.91
N LEU A 35 -1.78 12.12 5.02
CA LEU A 35 -2.91 13.06 4.91
C LEU A 35 -2.86 14.14 5.99
N HIS A 36 -2.45 13.80 7.22
CA HIS A 36 -2.23 14.77 8.28
C HIS A 36 -1.09 15.73 7.94
N HIS A 37 0.04 15.20 7.43
CA HIS A 37 1.18 16.03 7.01
C HIS A 37 0.80 17.10 5.97
N ILE A 38 -0.11 16.78 5.04
CA ILE A 38 -0.60 17.72 4.02
C ILE A 38 -1.89 18.47 4.44
N GLY A 39 -2.31 18.38 5.70
CA GLY A 39 -3.48 19.09 6.24
C GLY A 39 -4.84 18.58 5.73
N LYS A 40 -4.90 17.36 5.18
CA LYS A 40 -6.12 16.71 4.69
C LYS A 40 -6.81 15.79 5.70
N ASN A 41 -6.14 15.48 6.81
CA ASN A 41 -6.75 14.78 7.94
C ASN A 41 -6.39 15.47 9.26
N LYS A 42 -7.28 15.41 10.25
CA LYS A 42 -7.07 16.04 11.57
C LYS A 42 -6.04 15.32 12.43
N LEU A 43 -5.95 14.00 12.29
CA LEU A 43 -5.06 13.16 13.09
C LEU A 43 -4.27 12.19 12.18
N PRO A 44 -3.03 11.86 12.54
CA PRO A 44 -2.22 10.89 11.80
C PRO A 44 -2.59 9.43 12.09
N HIS A 45 -3.47 9.17 13.07
CA HIS A 45 -3.70 7.84 13.63
C HIS A 45 -4.39 6.85 12.68
N CYS A 46 -4.08 5.57 12.86
CA CYS A 46 -4.76 4.46 12.21
C CYS A 46 -6.23 4.38 12.67
N PRO A 47 -7.19 4.16 11.75
CA PRO A 47 -8.60 3.99 12.13
C PRO A 47 -8.86 2.79 13.06
N PHE A 48 -7.95 1.80 13.05
CA PHE A 48 -8.08 0.55 13.77
C PHE A 48 -7.15 0.44 14.99
N CYS A 49 -6.12 1.31 15.05
CA CYS A 49 -5.17 1.37 16.16
C CYS A 49 -5.14 2.78 16.72
N PRO A 50 -5.95 3.07 17.77
CA PRO A 50 -5.88 4.33 18.47
C PRO A 50 -4.45 4.64 18.90
N ASP A 51 -4.06 5.91 18.83
CA ASP A 51 -2.74 6.41 19.27
C ASP A 51 -1.52 5.87 18.51
N THR A 52 -1.73 5.18 17.38
CA THR A 52 -0.66 4.74 16.48
C THR A 52 -0.80 5.42 15.13
N ASP A 53 0.24 6.09 14.67
CA ASP A 53 0.28 6.73 13.35
C ASP A 53 0.13 5.72 12.21
N GLU A 54 -0.75 6.02 11.26
CA GLU A 54 -0.97 5.20 10.08
C GLU A 54 0.13 5.43 9.03
N THR A 55 1.35 5.00 9.35
CA THR A 55 2.48 5.04 8.43
C THR A 55 2.42 3.89 7.43
N VAL A 56 3.19 3.98 6.35
CA VAL A 56 3.36 2.86 5.39
C VAL A 56 3.92 1.61 6.10
N HIS A 57 4.81 1.79 7.08
CA HIS A 57 5.34 0.68 7.88
C HIS A 57 4.22 0.00 8.68
N HIS A 58 3.46 0.80 9.44
CA HIS A 58 2.35 0.28 10.24
C HIS A 58 1.34 -0.47 9.36
N TYR A 59 0.94 0.12 8.24
CA TYR A 59 0.02 -0.50 7.29
C TYR A 59 0.54 -1.86 6.76
N LEU A 60 1.79 -1.90 6.30
CA LEU A 60 2.36 -3.09 5.65
C LEU A 60 2.80 -4.19 6.62
N LEU A 61 3.10 -3.87 7.88
CA LEU A 61 3.79 -4.80 8.78
C LEU A 61 3.14 -4.98 10.15
N ASP A 62 2.54 -3.95 10.73
CA ASP A 62 2.22 -3.93 12.17
C ASP A 62 0.72 -3.90 12.47
N CYS A 63 -0.10 -3.36 11.57
CA CYS A 63 -1.51 -3.15 11.84
C CYS A 63 -2.26 -4.49 12.01
N PRO A 64 -2.81 -4.79 13.20
CA PRO A 64 -3.48 -6.07 13.50
C PRO A 64 -4.73 -6.30 12.65
N GLN A 65 -5.37 -5.22 12.18
CA GLN A 65 -6.50 -5.29 11.25
C GLN A 65 -6.17 -6.07 9.98
N TYR A 66 -4.89 -6.06 9.55
CA TYR A 66 -4.42 -6.71 8.33
C TYR A 66 -3.61 -7.98 8.62
N SER A 67 -3.78 -8.57 9.79
CA SER A 67 -3.01 -9.74 10.23
C SER A 67 -3.14 -10.95 9.29
N HIS A 68 -4.33 -11.16 8.71
CA HIS A 68 -4.56 -12.22 7.74
C HIS A 68 -3.78 -11.98 6.43
N GLU A 69 -3.85 -10.76 5.91
CA GLU A 69 -3.16 -10.35 4.70
C GLU A 69 -1.63 -10.34 4.91
N HIS A 70 -1.16 -9.92 6.10
CA HIS A 70 0.24 -10.03 6.47
C HIS A 70 0.70 -11.49 6.52
N HIS A 71 -0.12 -12.40 7.02
CA HIS A 71 0.20 -13.83 7.05
C HIS A 71 0.37 -14.38 5.63
N ILE A 72 -0.56 -14.06 4.72
CA ILE A 72 -0.46 -14.45 3.30
C ILE A 72 0.82 -13.85 2.66
N LEU A 73 1.09 -12.57 2.89
CA LEU A 73 2.26 -11.88 2.35
C LEU A 73 3.57 -12.51 2.85
N ARG A 74 3.65 -12.79 4.16
CA ARG A 74 4.79 -13.46 4.81
C ARG A 74 4.98 -14.89 4.31
N ASN A 75 3.91 -15.65 4.09
CA ASN A 75 4.01 -17.00 3.54
C ASN A 75 4.51 -16.98 2.09
N THR A 76 4.16 -15.94 1.33
CA THR A 76 4.56 -15.80 -0.08
C THR A 76 6.02 -15.35 -0.22
N LEU A 77 6.49 -14.44 0.65
CA LEU A 77 7.81 -13.80 0.56
C LEU A 77 8.81 -14.29 1.62
N CYS A 78 8.39 -15.23 2.47
CA CYS A 78 9.14 -15.78 3.60
C CYS A 78 9.69 -14.67 4.53
N ARG A 79 10.87 -14.91 5.13
CA ARG A 79 11.52 -14.00 6.08
C ARG A 79 11.80 -12.60 5.51
N LYS A 80 11.85 -12.43 4.18
CA LYS A 80 12.12 -11.12 3.57
C LYS A 80 10.94 -10.16 3.73
N ALA A 81 9.73 -10.68 3.96
CA ALA A 81 8.50 -9.90 4.12
C ALA A 81 8.50 -8.96 5.34
N SER A 82 9.37 -9.16 6.32
CA SER A 82 9.46 -8.29 7.51
C SER A 82 10.29 -7.02 7.26
N SER A 83 10.95 -6.89 6.11
CA SER A 83 11.73 -5.70 5.78
C SER A 83 10.91 -4.74 4.92
N ILE A 84 10.59 -3.57 5.48
CA ILE A 84 9.91 -2.50 4.74
C ILE A 84 10.70 -2.09 3.50
N SER A 85 12.03 -2.04 3.60
CA SER A 85 12.90 -1.74 2.47
C SER A 85 12.75 -2.79 1.37
N TYR A 86 12.75 -4.08 1.72
CA TYR A 86 12.54 -5.15 0.74
C TYR A 86 11.16 -5.03 0.05
N LEU A 87 10.10 -4.81 0.84
CA LEU A 87 8.75 -4.65 0.32
C LEU A 87 8.61 -3.47 -0.65
N LEU A 88 9.40 -2.41 -0.44
CA LEU A 88 9.38 -1.18 -1.22
C LEU A 88 10.54 -1.07 -2.22
N THR A 89 11.36 -2.11 -2.46
CA THR A 89 12.43 -2.02 -3.47
C THR A 89 12.52 -3.21 -4.40
N SER A 90 11.95 -4.36 -4.02
CA SER A 90 12.09 -5.60 -4.79
C SER A 90 10.97 -5.77 -5.82
N GLU A 91 11.34 -6.08 -7.06
CA GLU A 91 10.41 -6.34 -8.17
C GLU A 91 9.54 -7.58 -7.91
N GLU A 92 10.14 -8.62 -7.31
CA GLU A 92 9.51 -9.89 -6.93
C GLU A 92 8.33 -9.70 -5.96
N VAL A 93 8.30 -8.57 -5.24
CA VAL A 93 7.30 -8.27 -4.22
C VAL A 93 6.05 -7.62 -4.82
N THR A 94 6.13 -7.11 -6.04
CA THR A 94 5.06 -6.27 -6.61
C THR A 94 3.73 -7.01 -6.66
N GLN A 95 3.67 -8.22 -7.23
CA GLN A 95 2.41 -8.95 -7.33
C GLN A 95 1.86 -9.37 -5.95
N PRO A 96 2.67 -9.95 -5.03
CA PRO A 96 2.23 -10.20 -3.65
C PRO A 96 1.74 -8.95 -2.91
N LEU A 97 2.43 -7.82 -3.06
CA LEU A 97 2.07 -6.55 -2.42
C LEU A 97 0.78 -5.97 -3.01
N MET A 98 0.58 -6.05 -4.32
CA MET A 98 -0.69 -5.63 -4.95
C MET A 98 -1.87 -6.48 -4.46
N ARG A 99 -1.69 -7.79 -4.26
CA ARG A 99 -2.72 -8.65 -3.66
C ARG A 99 -3.02 -8.27 -2.21
N PHE A 100 -1.99 -7.97 -1.41
CA PHE A 100 -2.15 -7.45 -0.05
C PHE A 100 -2.99 -6.16 -0.04
N ILE A 101 -2.63 -5.20 -0.90
CA ILE A 101 -3.34 -3.93 -1.02
C ILE A 101 -4.82 -4.14 -1.37
N SER A 102 -5.10 -4.96 -2.40
CA SER A 102 -6.48 -5.22 -2.83
C SER A 102 -7.31 -5.93 -1.77
N SER A 103 -6.74 -6.92 -1.08
CA SER A 103 -7.43 -7.69 -0.03
C SER A 103 -7.69 -6.87 1.23
N SER A 104 -6.72 -6.06 1.67
CA SER A 104 -6.84 -5.18 2.84
C SER A 104 -8.01 -4.19 2.74
N GLY A 105 -8.42 -3.85 1.51
CA GLY A 105 -9.52 -2.93 1.25
C GLY A 105 -9.27 -1.47 1.66
N ARG A 106 -8.09 -1.14 2.21
CA ARG A 106 -7.78 0.18 2.77
C ARG A 106 -7.99 1.34 1.80
N PHE A 107 -7.80 1.09 0.51
CA PHE A 107 -7.91 2.08 -0.55
C PHE A 107 -9.12 1.88 -1.46
N LYS A 108 -10.11 1.05 -1.07
CA LYS A 108 -11.32 0.84 -1.89
C LYS A 108 -12.04 2.15 -2.20
N SER A 109 -12.18 3.06 -1.23
CA SER A 109 -12.80 4.38 -1.47
C SER A 109 -12.00 5.27 -2.42
N THR A 110 -10.66 5.20 -2.38
CA THR A 110 -9.78 5.98 -3.27
C THR A 110 -9.84 5.51 -4.74
N PHE A 111 -10.23 4.25 -4.98
CA PHE A 111 -10.21 3.65 -6.32
C PHE A 111 -11.58 3.21 -6.85
N SER A 112 -12.62 3.20 -6.02
CA SER A 112 -14.00 2.84 -6.42
C SER A 112 -14.77 4.00 -7.08
N GLU A 113 -14.27 5.23 -7.04
CA GLU A 113 -14.93 6.38 -7.70
C GLU A 113 -14.74 6.43 -9.23
N ILE A 114 -14.05 5.46 -9.85
CA ILE A 114 -13.88 5.36 -11.31
C ILE A 114 -14.45 4.03 -11.84
N SER A 115 -15.58 3.61 -11.29
CA SER A 115 -16.44 2.59 -11.88
C SER A 115 -17.89 3.05 -11.81
N THR A 116 -18.14 4.30 -12.20
CA THR A 116 -19.45 4.73 -12.65
C THR A 116 -19.35 5.02 -14.13
N ASN A 117 -20.18 4.34 -14.91
CA ASN A 117 -20.44 4.48 -16.34
C ASN A 117 -19.77 3.40 -17.20
N THR A 118 -20.39 2.23 -17.23
CA THR A 118 -20.57 1.53 -18.51
C THR A 118 -22.05 1.20 -18.60
N THR A 119 -22.76 2.07 -19.32
CA THR A 119 -24.11 1.87 -19.85
C THR A 119 -24.12 0.71 -20.83
#